data_AF-A0AAN6GKF5-F1
#
_entry.id   AF-A0AAN6GKF5-F1
#
_cell.length_a   1.000
_cell.length_b   1.000
_cell.length_c   1.000
_cell.angle_alpha   90.00
_cell.angle_beta   90.00
_cell.angle_gamma   90.00
#
_symmetry.space_group_name_H-M   'P 1'
#
loop_
_entity.id
_entity.type
_entity.pdbx_description
1 polymer ?
#
loop_
_entity_poly.entity_id
_entity_poly.type
_entity_poly.pdbx_seq_one_letter_code
_entity_poly.pdbx_strand_id
1 'polypeptide(L)'
;MGIDIRSNMKRHVALCKTERDDPRPAIAPETRNTPPMMTIEWLSGHLKANEPHGYVGPESNQVGTWLDRLSAPEIMEGQDLQKMFTLIGLPRYSNEGKETEVRYPLPVGQDVFDSIGAGLEQLHKDMKKLPVPWRQLLNSEQPELSWTRRPSNLKPQTEVHYSRVGRQMVLFLVRLYVKCYGPSPDCDALDVSRQDVEDGLETAMNAMFNADSTLKAHVHNILAGGGYEWAVYSILSLMVTSSVPEDLSQSLLVLFVTTLAIKDPVNRTFATAKAFTPELSRIIYLGKAAWAVGEMDRIREECSLDSIIHMLIQSGKTVDDYKAQRFAEEYRRALGSDALFNIGLRWLLSLRLLGQKIAADADGNARLAWARDGQ
;
A
#
# COMPACT_ATOMS: atom_id res chain seq x y z
N MET A 1 49.19 -22.49 -23.88
CA MET A 1 48.32 -21.34 -24.22
C MET A 1 48.10 -20.56 -22.95
N GLY A 2 48.79 -19.42 -22.81
CA GLY A 2 48.74 -18.59 -21.60
C GLY A 2 47.53 -17.65 -21.64
N ILE A 3 46.81 -17.58 -20.53
CA ILE A 3 45.69 -16.66 -20.33
C ILE A 3 46.25 -15.23 -20.28
N ASP A 4 45.84 -14.40 -21.22
CA ASP A 4 46.22 -12.98 -21.30
C ASP A 4 45.44 -12.19 -20.23
N ILE A 5 46.14 -11.86 -19.14
CA ILE A 5 45.59 -11.01 -18.08
C ILE A 5 45.53 -9.57 -18.61
N ARG A 6 44.28 -9.09 -18.81
CA ARG A 6 43.92 -7.76 -19.32
C ARG A 6 44.74 -6.65 -18.65
N SER A 7 45.17 -5.67 -19.44
CA SER A 7 46.20 -4.65 -19.15
C SER A 7 46.02 -3.83 -17.87
N ASN A 8 44.82 -3.76 -17.30
CA ASN A 8 44.54 -3.03 -16.06
C ASN A 8 45.21 -3.67 -14.83
N MET A 9 45.34 -5.01 -14.78
CA MET A 9 45.99 -5.69 -13.66
C MET A 9 47.50 -5.44 -13.64
N LYS A 10 48.13 -5.34 -14.82
CA LYS A 10 49.57 -5.03 -14.95
C LYS A 10 49.87 -3.60 -14.45
N ARG A 11 48.96 -2.65 -14.66
CA ARG A 11 49.09 -1.27 -14.17
C ARG A 11 49.02 -1.18 -12.64
N HIS A 12 48.15 -1.97 -12.01
CA HIS A 12 48.01 -2.00 -10.55
C HIS A 12 49.23 -2.65 -9.86
N VAL A 13 49.75 -3.75 -10.42
CA VAL A 13 50.96 -4.42 -9.91
C VAL A 13 52.21 -3.53 -10.02
N ALA A 14 52.29 -2.67 -11.03
CA ALA A 14 53.37 -1.70 -11.16
C ALA A 14 53.33 -0.61 -10.07
N LEU A 15 52.13 -0.10 -9.75
CA LEU A 15 51.92 0.92 -8.71
C LEU A 15 52.24 0.38 -7.29
N CYS A 16 51.86 -0.86 -6.99
CA CYS A 16 52.15 -1.47 -5.68
C CYS A 16 53.65 -1.79 -5.47
N LYS A 17 54.45 -1.90 -6.55
CA LYS A 17 55.91 -2.10 -6.42
C LYS A 17 56.64 -0.79 -6.13
N THR A 18 56.16 0.33 -6.65
CA THR A 18 56.77 1.65 -6.44
C THR A 18 56.57 2.21 -5.02
N GLU A 19 55.54 1.78 -4.28
CA GLU A 19 55.32 2.22 -2.90
C GLU A 19 56.24 1.55 -1.87
N ARG A 20 57.00 0.52 -2.26
CA ARG A 20 57.93 -0.18 -1.35
C ARG A 20 59.31 0.49 -1.20
N ASP A 21 59.65 1.42 -2.09
CA ASP A 21 61.02 1.95 -2.20
C ASP A 21 61.15 3.45 -1.84
N ASP A 22 60.17 4.05 -1.17
CA ASP A 22 60.28 5.46 -0.70
C ASP A 22 61.05 5.53 0.64
N PRO A 23 62.28 6.08 0.69
CA PRO A 23 63.10 6.11 1.89
C PRO A 23 62.76 7.37 2.70
N ARG A 24 61.65 7.33 3.45
CA ARG A 24 61.34 8.35 4.47
C ARG A 24 61.44 7.74 5.86
N PRO A 25 61.97 8.48 6.86
CA PRO A 25 62.38 7.94 8.14
C PRO A 25 61.20 7.38 8.95
N ALA A 26 61.44 6.22 9.56
CA ALA A 26 60.49 5.42 10.31
C ALA A 26 59.86 6.19 11.48
N ILE A 27 58.53 6.31 11.44
CA ILE A 27 57.71 6.70 12.59
C ILE A 27 57.52 5.47 13.50
N ALA A 28 57.59 5.70 14.81
CA ALA A 28 57.69 4.72 15.90
C ALA A 28 56.68 3.55 15.87
N PRO A 29 57.02 2.38 16.47
CA PRO A 29 56.35 1.11 16.23
C PRO A 29 55.21 0.83 17.20
N GLU A 30 54.09 1.57 17.18
CA GLU A 30 52.92 1.22 18.03
C GLU A 30 51.54 1.27 17.36
N THR A 31 51.42 1.57 16.06
CA THR A 31 50.15 1.39 15.34
C THR A 31 50.41 0.83 13.95
N ARG A 32 50.87 -0.43 13.90
CA ARG A 32 50.73 -1.24 12.68
C ARG A 32 49.24 -1.51 12.50
N ASN A 33 48.55 -0.60 11.82
CA ASN A 33 47.27 -0.87 11.19
C ASN A 33 47.42 -2.16 10.39
N THR A 34 46.80 -3.22 10.90
CA THR A 34 46.57 -4.44 10.14
C THR A 34 45.90 -4.01 8.83
N PRO A 35 46.36 -4.46 7.64
CA PRO A 35 45.57 -4.26 6.44
C PRO A 35 44.17 -4.80 6.73
N PRO A 36 43.09 -4.08 6.36
CA PRO A 36 41.74 -4.50 6.71
C PRO A 36 41.56 -5.95 6.27
N MET A 37 41.25 -6.84 7.22
CA MET A 37 40.93 -8.22 6.89
C MET A 37 39.65 -8.19 6.04
N MET A 38 39.82 -8.31 4.72
CA MET A 38 38.72 -8.59 3.81
C MET A 38 38.20 -9.98 4.15
N THR A 39 37.15 -10.06 4.95
CA THR A 39 36.41 -11.31 5.17
C THR A 39 35.51 -11.58 3.97
N ILE A 40 35.20 -12.86 3.72
CA ILE A 40 34.20 -13.25 2.70
C ILE A 40 32.86 -12.55 2.97
N GLU A 41 32.53 -12.29 4.24
CA GLU A 41 31.34 -11.54 4.66
C GLU A 41 31.40 -10.07 4.24
N TRP A 42 32.57 -9.42 4.34
CA TRP A 42 32.77 -8.04 3.88
C TRP A 42 32.67 -7.94 2.36
N LEU A 43 33.30 -8.87 1.62
CA LEU A 43 33.19 -8.98 0.16
C LEU A 43 31.76 -9.29 -0.29
N SER A 44 31.05 -10.18 0.42
CA SER A 44 29.64 -10.47 0.14
C SER A 44 28.74 -9.27 0.44
N GLY A 45 29.05 -8.50 1.48
CA GLY A 45 28.37 -7.24 1.79
C GLY A 45 28.61 -6.17 0.72
N HIS A 46 29.83 -6.03 0.22
CA HIS A 46 30.19 -5.07 -0.83
C HIS A 46 29.74 -5.49 -2.24
N LEU A 47 29.72 -6.79 -2.55
CA LEU A 47 29.19 -7.29 -3.83
C LEU A 47 27.66 -7.15 -3.89
N LYS A 48 26.95 -7.38 -2.77
CA LYS A 48 25.51 -7.07 -2.67
C LYS A 48 25.21 -5.57 -2.71
N ALA A 49 26.11 -4.73 -2.20
CA ALA A 49 25.98 -3.28 -2.29
C ALA A 49 26.24 -2.72 -3.70
N ASN A 50 26.76 -3.53 -4.63
CA ASN A 50 27.03 -3.14 -6.02
C ASN A 50 26.15 -3.87 -7.05
N GLU A 51 25.18 -4.67 -6.61
CA GLU A 51 24.12 -5.15 -7.51
C GLU A 51 23.22 -3.96 -7.89
N PRO A 52 22.83 -3.79 -9.16
CA PRO A 52 21.93 -2.72 -9.56
C PRO A 52 20.65 -2.78 -8.70
N HIS A 53 20.47 -1.78 -7.85
CA HIS A 53 19.40 -1.72 -6.84
C HIS A 53 18.00 -1.53 -7.46
N GLY A 54 17.93 -1.19 -8.75
CA GLY A 54 16.68 -1.19 -9.51
C GLY A 54 16.22 -2.60 -9.86
N TYR A 55 14.92 -2.84 -9.78
CA TYR A 55 14.28 -4.00 -10.38
C TYR A 55 14.54 -4.03 -11.90
N VAL A 56 15.07 -5.16 -12.38
CA VAL A 56 15.46 -5.38 -13.80
C VAL A 56 14.38 -6.20 -14.53
N GLY A 57 13.15 -6.22 -14.02
CA GLY A 57 12.11 -7.17 -14.46
C GLY A 57 12.28 -8.53 -13.80
N PRO A 58 11.23 -9.38 -13.73
CA PRO A 58 11.41 -10.78 -13.36
C PRO A 58 12.14 -11.48 -14.51
N GLU A 59 12.85 -12.56 -14.22
CA GLU A 59 13.16 -13.51 -15.29
C GLU A 59 11.85 -13.88 -16.00
N SER A 60 11.82 -13.89 -17.33
CA SER A 60 10.62 -14.08 -18.18
C SER A 60 9.74 -15.31 -17.85
N ASN A 61 10.27 -16.25 -17.07
CA ASN A 61 9.62 -17.45 -16.54
C ASN A 61 8.85 -17.21 -15.21
N GLN A 62 8.95 -16.04 -14.58
CA GLN A 62 8.29 -15.66 -13.32
C GLN A 62 7.11 -14.69 -13.50
N VAL A 63 6.97 -14.07 -14.67
CA VAL A 63 5.83 -13.19 -15.00
C VAL A 63 4.63 -14.07 -15.38
N GLY A 64 3.71 -14.29 -14.44
CA GLY A 64 2.41 -14.87 -14.79
C GLY A 64 1.49 -13.85 -15.44
N THR A 65 0.54 -14.30 -16.26
CA THR A 65 -0.46 -13.44 -16.97
C THR A 65 -1.24 -12.46 -16.08
N TRP A 66 -1.29 -12.70 -14.76
CA TRP A 66 -1.90 -11.80 -13.80
C TRP A 66 -1.00 -10.62 -13.38
N LEU A 67 0.33 -10.79 -13.39
CA LEU A 67 1.31 -9.72 -13.15
C LEU A 67 1.37 -8.74 -14.31
N ASP A 68 1.24 -9.25 -15.54
CA ASP A 68 1.10 -8.41 -16.74
C ASP A 68 -0.17 -7.55 -16.65
N ARG A 69 -1.28 -8.13 -16.16
CA ARG A 69 -2.53 -7.38 -15.98
C ARG A 69 -2.42 -6.31 -14.89
N LEU A 70 -1.52 -6.49 -13.92
CA LEU A 70 -1.19 -5.49 -12.92
C LEU A 70 -0.24 -4.42 -13.44
N SER A 71 0.30 -4.57 -14.65
CA SER A 71 1.47 -3.82 -15.13
C SER A 71 2.61 -3.84 -14.10
N ALA A 72 2.71 -4.90 -13.31
CA ALA A 72 3.65 -4.98 -12.20
C ALA A 72 5.11 -4.80 -12.66
N PRO A 73 5.55 -5.39 -13.78
CA PRO A 73 6.90 -5.18 -14.29
C PRO A 73 7.16 -3.72 -14.70
N GLU A 74 6.21 -3.09 -15.40
CA GLU A 74 6.32 -1.71 -15.89
C GLU A 74 6.33 -0.71 -14.73
N ILE A 75 5.46 -0.92 -13.73
CA ILE A 75 5.31 -0.02 -12.58
C ILE A 75 6.51 -0.12 -11.63
N MET A 76 7.09 -1.31 -11.50
CA MET A 76 8.24 -1.56 -10.65
C MET A 76 9.56 -1.33 -11.38
N GLU A 77 9.56 -1.06 -12.68
CA GLU A 77 10.78 -0.77 -13.43
C GLU A 77 11.52 0.41 -12.81
N GLY A 78 12.82 0.22 -12.54
CA GLY A 78 13.66 1.21 -11.87
C GLY A 78 13.43 1.35 -10.36
N GLN A 79 12.35 0.79 -9.79
CA GLN A 79 12.10 0.82 -8.35
C GLN A 79 12.92 -0.24 -7.61
N ASP A 80 13.36 0.08 -6.40
CA ASP A 80 13.97 -0.87 -5.46
C ASP A 80 12.86 -1.60 -4.70
N LEU A 81 12.70 -2.90 -4.96
CA LEU A 81 11.65 -3.71 -4.33
C LEU A 81 11.81 -3.80 -2.81
N GLN A 82 13.02 -3.75 -2.27
CA GLN A 82 13.25 -3.75 -0.83
C GLN A 82 12.76 -2.44 -0.21
N LYS A 83 13.02 -1.30 -0.87
CA LYS A 83 12.51 0.01 -0.43
C LYS A 83 10.99 0.08 -0.54
N MET A 84 10.41 -0.37 -1.65
CA MET A 84 8.96 -0.44 -1.81
C MET A 84 8.32 -1.35 -0.76
N PHE A 85 8.87 -2.55 -0.54
CA PHE A 85 8.38 -3.47 0.49
C PHE A 85 8.49 -2.89 1.90
N THR A 86 9.50 -2.06 2.16
CA THR A 86 9.66 -1.35 3.44
C THR A 86 8.51 -0.36 3.69
N LEU A 87 7.97 0.30 2.65
CA LEU A 87 6.85 1.22 2.80
C LEU A 87 5.60 0.53 3.37
N ILE A 88 5.36 -0.74 3.03
CA ILE A 88 4.23 -1.54 3.56
C ILE A 88 4.59 -2.42 4.77
N GLY A 89 5.83 -2.35 5.27
CA GLY A 89 6.33 -3.22 6.35
C GLY A 89 5.67 -2.92 7.70
N LEU A 90 5.20 -3.93 8.41
CA LEU A 90 4.66 -3.75 9.77
C LEU A 90 5.78 -3.86 10.81
N PRO A 91 5.73 -3.12 11.93
CA PRO A 91 6.63 -3.30 13.06
C PRO A 91 6.63 -4.78 13.49
N ARG A 92 7.82 -5.32 13.77
CA ARG A 92 7.97 -6.68 14.31
C ARG A 92 8.24 -6.58 15.80
N TYR A 93 7.44 -7.26 16.60
CA TYR A 93 7.69 -7.42 18.02
C TYR A 93 8.29 -8.81 18.24
N SER A 94 9.31 -8.89 19.10
CA SER A 94 9.78 -10.16 19.63
C SER A 94 8.66 -10.83 20.42
N ASN A 95 8.80 -12.14 20.66
CA ASN A 95 7.88 -12.89 21.54
C ASN A 95 7.82 -12.32 22.97
N GLU A 96 8.76 -11.46 23.36
CA GLU A 96 8.84 -10.79 24.66
C GLU A 96 8.23 -9.37 24.64
N GLY A 97 7.57 -8.98 23.55
CA GLY A 97 6.94 -7.66 23.40
C GLY A 97 7.91 -6.51 23.16
N LYS A 98 9.22 -6.78 23.01
CA LYS A 98 10.20 -5.78 22.59
C LYS A 98 10.19 -5.64 21.09
N GLU A 99 10.11 -4.42 20.57
CA GLU A 99 10.26 -4.16 19.15
C GLU A 99 11.60 -4.74 18.69
N THR A 100 11.56 -5.76 17.84
CA THR A 100 12.77 -6.27 17.22
C THR A 100 13.06 -5.29 16.11
N GLU A 101 14.03 -4.41 16.38
CA GLU A 101 14.58 -3.44 15.45
C GLU A 101 14.80 -4.12 14.09
N VAL A 102 13.83 -3.94 13.20
CA VAL A 102 14.07 -4.22 11.81
C VAL A 102 14.55 -2.91 11.25
N ARG A 103 15.81 -2.89 10.81
CA ARG A 103 16.43 -1.79 10.06
C ARG A 103 15.44 -1.25 9.01
N TYR A 104 14.70 -0.20 9.33
CA TYR A 104 13.76 0.45 8.41
C TYR A 104 13.79 1.96 8.68
N PRO A 105 14.41 2.76 7.79
CA PRO A 105 14.79 4.13 8.10
C PRO A 105 13.67 5.13 7.79
N LEU A 106 12.48 4.93 8.36
CA LEU A 106 11.43 5.95 8.38
C LEU A 106 10.74 5.95 9.75
N PRO A 107 10.95 6.97 10.59
CA PRO A 107 10.40 7.03 11.93
C PRO A 107 8.93 7.45 11.85
N VAL A 108 8.07 6.58 11.33
CA VAL A 108 6.64 6.69 11.66
C VAL A 108 6.52 6.12 13.06
N GLY A 109 6.30 7.00 14.05
CA GLY A 109 6.27 6.63 15.45
C GLY A 109 5.23 5.56 15.76
N GLN A 110 5.49 4.80 16.84
CA GLN A 110 4.59 3.76 17.35
C GLN A 110 3.15 4.29 17.55
N ASP A 111 3.02 5.55 17.99
CA ASP A 111 1.73 6.21 18.21
C ASP A 111 0.89 6.30 16.92
N VAL A 112 1.54 6.57 15.77
CA VAL A 112 0.85 6.61 14.47
C VAL A 112 0.38 5.20 14.08
N PHE A 113 1.22 4.18 14.31
CA PHE A 113 0.85 2.80 14.04
C PHE A 113 -0.35 2.34 14.87
N ASP A 114 -0.35 2.65 16.17
CA ASP A 114 -1.43 2.31 17.08
C ASP A 114 -2.70 3.09 16.77
N SER A 115 -2.58 4.36 16.39
CA SER A 115 -3.72 5.20 15.94
C SER A 115 -4.38 4.64 14.68
N ILE A 116 -3.60 4.21 13.68
CA ILE A 116 -4.15 3.52 12.50
C ILE A 116 -4.86 2.24 12.92
N GLY A 117 -4.29 1.51 13.90
CA GLY A 117 -4.90 0.33 14.49
C GLY A 117 -6.26 0.59 15.13
N ALA A 118 -6.35 1.63 15.97
CA ALA A 118 -7.58 2.04 16.63
C ALA A 118 -8.64 2.49 15.61
N GLY A 119 -8.26 3.26 14.59
CA GLY A 119 -9.15 3.65 13.51
C GLY A 119 -9.75 2.43 12.79
N LEU A 120 -8.93 1.43 12.45
CA LEU A 120 -9.44 0.21 11.82
C LEU A 120 -10.39 -0.59 12.74
N GLU A 121 -10.10 -0.67 14.04
CA GLU A 121 -11.00 -1.31 14.99
C GLU A 121 -12.35 -0.57 15.07
N GLN A 122 -12.31 0.75 15.10
CA GLN A 122 -13.50 1.59 15.11
C GLN A 122 -14.30 1.44 13.82
N LEU A 123 -13.63 1.31 12.66
CA LEU A 123 -14.28 1.04 11.38
C LEU A 123 -15.12 -0.24 11.44
N HIS A 124 -14.55 -1.31 12.01
CA HIS A 124 -15.25 -2.57 12.16
C HIS A 124 -16.44 -2.48 13.13
N LYS A 125 -16.33 -1.68 14.20
CA LYS A 125 -17.43 -1.41 15.12
C LYS A 125 -18.55 -0.63 14.44
N ASP A 126 -18.23 0.42 13.69
CA ASP A 126 -19.22 1.27 13.02
C ASP A 126 -19.89 0.58 11.84
N MET A 127 -19.17 -0.27 11.11
CA MET A 127 -19.75 -1.16 10.11
C MET A 127 -20.87 -2.03 10.68
N LYS A 128 -20.75 -2.52 11.92
CA LYS A 128 -21.80 -3.32 12.58
C LYS A 128 -23.04 -2.50 12.92
N LYS A 129 -22.91 -1.18 13.07
CA LYS A 129 -24.02 -0.24 13.34
C LYS A 129 -24.82 0.11 12.09
N LEU A 130 -24.30 -0.17 10.89
CA LEU A 130 -25.01 0.10 9.63
C LEU A 130 -26.29 -0.77 9.51
N PRO A 131 -27.40 -0.20 9.00
CA PRO A 131 -28.60 -0.95 8.67
C PRO A 131 -28.27 -2.16 7.79
N VAL A 132 -28.99 -3.26 8.01
CA VAL A 132 -28.82 -4.51 7.22
C VAL A 132 -28.94 -4.24 5.71
N PRO A 133 -29.95 -3.48 5.21
CA PRO A 133 -30.06 -3.20 3.78
C PRO A 133 -28.83 -2.49 3.19
N TRP A 134 -28.20 -1.59 3.96
CA TRP A 134 -27.01 -0.86 3.51
C TRP A 134 -25.80 -1.78 3.41
N ARG A 135 -25.62 -2.67 4.38
CA ARG A 135 -24.58 -3.71 4.31
C ARG A 135 -24.81 -4.72 3.19
N GLN A 136 -26.06 -5.04 2.87
CA GLN A 136 -26.40 -5.90 1.72
C GLN A 136 -26.07 -5.22 0.39
N LEU A 137 -26.30 -3.91 0.31
CA LEU A 137 -25.98 -3.10 -0.87
C LEU A 137 -24.50 -3.16 -1.23
N LEU A 138 -23.59 -3.18 -0.24
CA LEU A 138 -22.14 -3.28 -0.48
C LEU A 138 -21.72 -4.55 -1.25
N ASN A 139 -22.56 -5.58 -1.24
CA ASN A 139 -22.35 -6.85 -1.95
C ASN A 139 -23.15 -6.97 -3.26
N SER A 140 -23.81 -5.90 -3.71
CA SER A 140 -24.60 -5.88 -4.93
C SER A 140 -24.11 -4.80 -5.90
N GLU A 141 -23.94 -5.15 -7.17
CA GLU A 141 -23.65 -4.16 -8.22
C GLU A 141 -24.88 -3.30 -8.55
N GLN A 142 -26.07 -3.82 -8.27
CA GLN A 142 -27.37 -3.21 -8.53
C GLN A 142 -28.15 -3.05 -7.22
N PRO A 143 -28.58 -1.83 -6.84
CA PRO A 143 -29.30 -1.62 -5.59
C PRO A 143 -30.60 -2.42 -5.46
N GLU A 144 -31.33 -2.58 -6.56
CA GLU A 144 -32.59 -3.33 -6.65
C GLU A 144 -32.42 -4.83 -6.34
N LEU A 145 -31.22 -5.38 -6.48
CA LEU A 145 -30.91 -6.77 -6.17
C LEU A 145 -30.28 -6.95 -4.78
N SER A 146 -30.06 -5.87 -4.03
CA SER A 146 -29.35 -5.91 -2.75
C SER A 146 -29.98 -6.85 -1.72
N TRP A 147 -31.31 -6.92 -1.65
CA TRP A 147 -32.04 -7.79 -0.72
C TRP A 147 -31.74 -9.28 -0.90
N THR A 148 -31.29 -9.70 -2.09
CA THR A 148 -30.86 -11.08 -2.36
C THR A 148 -29.46 -11.41 -1.82
N ARG A 149 -28.71 -10.38 -1.41
CA ARG A 149 -27.32 -10.51 -0.97
C ARG A 149 -27.24 -10.69 0.53
N ARG A 150 -26.17 -11.36 0.96
CA ARG A 150 -25.80 -11.42 2.38
C ARG A 150 -25.25 -10.06 2.81
N PRO A 151 -25.55 -9.59 4.04
CA PRO A 151 -24.98 -8.35 4.53
C PRO A 151 -23.46 -8.48 4.66
N SER A 152 -22.72 -7.49 4.15
CA SER A 152 -21.27 -7.43 4.30
C SER A 152 -20.89 -7.35 5.78
N ASN A 153 -20.17 -8.37 6.27
CA ASN A 153 -19.69 -8.47 7.64
C ASN A 153 -18.41 -9.30 7.68
N LEU A 154 -17.45 -8.90 8.51
CA LEU A 154 -16.28 -9.74 8.77
C LEU A 154 -16.65 -10.94 9.64
N LYS A 155 -16.07 -12.10 9.30
CA LYS A 155 -15.96 -13.20 10.26
C LYS A 155 -14.94 -12.79 11.33
N PRO A 156 -15.19 -13.01 12.63
CA PRO A 156 -14.25 -12.62 13.70
C PRO A 156 -12.82 -13.12 13.48
N GLN A 157 -12.67 -14.35 13.01
CA GLN A 157 -11.37 -14.97 12.72
C GLN A 157 -10.60 -14.33 11.55
N THR A 158 -11.27 -13.50 10.74
CA THR A 158 -10.65 -12.87 9.57
C THR A 158 -10.24 -11.41 9.81
N GLU A 159 -10.77 -10.78 10.87
CA GLU A 159 -10.58 -9.36 11.18
C GLU A 159 -9.10 -8.96 11.27
N VAL A 160 -8.27 -9.80 11.87
CA VAL A 160 -6.81 -9.59 11.97
C VAL A 160 -6.18 -9.39 10.58
N HIS A 161 -6.61 -10.15 9.57
CA HIS A 161 -6.05 -10.04 8.23
C HIS A 161 -6.52 -8.77 7.50
N TYR A 162 -7.76 -8.35 7.70
CA TYR A 162 -8.25 -7.07 7.16
C TYR A 162 -7.53 -5.90 7.84
N SER A 163 -7.46 -5.89 9.17
CA SER A 163 -6.71 -4.87 9.91
C SER A 163 -5.24 -4.81 9.48
N ARG A 164 -4.61 -5.96 9.22
CA ARG A 164 -3.25 -6.02 8.68
C ARG A 164 -3.13 -5.26 7.36
N VAL A 165 -3.94 -5.61 6.36
CA VAL A 165 -3.90 -4.97 5.03
C VAL A 165 -4.22 -3.48 5.11
N GLY A 166 -5.21 -3.10 5.93
CA GLY A 166 -5.55 -1.71 6.18
C GLY A 166 -4.37 -0.92 6.76
N ARG A 167 -3.67 -1.48 7.75
CA ARG A 167 -2.45 -0.85 8.32
C ARG A 167 -1.38 -0.68 7.24
N GLN A 168 -1.12 -1.71 6.45
CA GLN A 168 -0.11 -1.66 5.39
C GLN A 168 -0.41 -0.56 4.37
N MET A 169 -1.68 -0.40 4.00
CA MET A 169 -2.14 0.60 3.04
C MET A 169 -2.00 2.03 3.55
N VAL A 170 -2.41 2.29 4.80
CA VAL A 170 -2.28 3.63 5.38
C VAL A 170 -0.81 3.97 5.66
N LEU A 171 -0.03 3.01 6.19
CA LEU A 171 1.40 3.20 6.41
C LEU A 171 2.18 3.45 5.13
N PHE A 172 1.82 2.78 4.04
CA PHE A 172 2.41 3.04 2.72
C PHE A 172 2.31 4.52 2.37
N LEU A 173 1.11 5.09 2.48
CA LEU A 173 0.87 6.49 2.19
C LEU A 173 1.57 7.43 3.17
N VAL A 174 1.50 7.15 4.47
CA VAL A 174 2.15 7.96 5.51
C VAL A 174 3.66 7.97 5.32
N ARG A 175 4.29 6.82 5.11
CA ARG A 175 5.74 6.73 4.90
C ARG A 175 6.19 7.39 3.61
N LEU A 176 5.43 7.20 2.54
CA LEU A 176 5.72 7.84 1.27
C LEU A 176 5.55 9.36 1.36
N TYR A 177 4.55 9.84 2.09
CA TYR A 177 4.38 11.25 2.39
C TYR A 177 5.56 11.81 3.21
N VAL A 178 5.99 11.11 4.26
CA VAL A 178 7.17 11.49 5.05
C VAL A 178 8.45 11.50 4.21
N LYS A 179 8.60 10.59 3.24
CA LYS A 179 9.71 10.64 2.27
C LYS A 179 9.63 11.84 1.34
N CYS A 180 8.43 12.24 0.94
CA CYS A 180 8.22 13.34 -0.01
C CYS A 180 8.33 14.72 0.64
N TYR A 181 7.89 14.85 1.89
CA TYR A 181 7.68 16.13 2.56
C TYR A 181 8.35 16.22 3.94
N GLY A 182 8.99 15.15 4.42
CA GLY A 182 9.57 15.08 5.76
C GLY A 182 8.57 14.71 6.86
N PRO A 183 9.06 14.49 8.09
CA PRO A 183 8.24 14.00 9.20
C PRO A 183 7.47 15.09 9.94
N SER A 184 7.63 16.37 9.57
CA SER A 184 7.12 17.50 10.36
C SER A 184 5.58 17.58 10.32
N PRO A 185 4.88 17.43 11.46
CA PRO A 185 3.44 17.65 11.55
C PRO A 185 3.06 19.15 11.63
N ASP A 186 4.05 20.03 11.82
CA ASP A 186 3.86 21.45 12.12
C ASP A 186 3.88 22.36 10.87
N CYS A 187 3.94 21.78 9.68
CA CYS A 187 3.97 22.53 8.44
C CYS A 187 2.75 22.17 7.60
N ASP A 188 1.97 23.18 7.21
CA ASP A 188 0.88 22.99 6.26
C ASP A 188 1.41 22.20 5.06
N ALA A 189 0.71 21.11 4.70
CA ALA A 189 1.05 20.20 3.61
C ALA A 189 1.30 20.90 2.26
N LEU A 190 0.92 22.18 2.16
CA LEU A 190 1.03 23.04 0.99
C LEU A 190 2.26 23.96 1.00
N ASP A 191 2.92 24.15 2.15
CA ASP A 191 4.06 25.07 2.33
C ASP A 191 5.41 24.34 2.48
N VAL A 192 5.42 22.99 2.53
CA VAL A 192 6.67 22.22 2.62
C VAL A 192 7.29 22.00 1.25
N SER A 193 8.54 22.44 1.07
CA SER A 193 9.32 22.16 -0.13
C SER A 193 9.46 20.65 -0.33
N ARG A 194 9.12 20.17 -1.53
CA ARG A 194 9.31 18.77 -1.93
C ARG A 194 10.77 18.35 -1.67
N GLN A 195 10.96 17.20 -1.06
CA GLN A 195 12.29 16.59 -0.95
C GLN A 195 12.76 16.10 -2.31
N ASP A 196 14.08 16.01 -2.49
CA ASP A 196 14.66 15.37 -3.66
C ASP A 196 14.18 13.92 -3.76
N VAL A 197 13.89 13.48 -4.98
CA VAL A 197 13.44 12.12 -5.25
C VAL A 197 14.55 11.14 -4.87
N GLU A 198 14.22 10.15 -4.04
CA GLU A 198 15.16 9.11 -3.64
C GLU A 198 15.32 8.07 -4.76
N ASP A 199 16.57 7.74 -5.10
CA ASP A 199 16.91 6.68 -6.05
C ASP A 199 16.22 5.35 -5.69
N GLY A 200 15.55 4.72 -6.65
CA GLY A 200 14.78 3.49 -6.47
C GLY A 200 13.39 3.67 -5.85
N LEU A 201 12.93 4.91 -5.61
CA LEU A 201 11.55 5.24 -5.19
C LEU A 201 10.89 6.30 -6.07
N GLU A 202 11.46 6.57 -7.25
CA GLU A 202 11.10 7.68 -8.13
C GLU A 202 9.62 7.65 -8.53
N THR A 203 9.14 6.50 -9.02
CA THR A 203 7.75 6.34 -9.43
C THR A 203 6.80 6.56 -8.25
N ALA A 204 7.11 5.97 -7.09
CA ALA A 204 6.29 6.11 -5.90
C ALA A 204 6.23 7.57 -5.39
N MET A 205 7.39 8.23 -5.29
CA MET A 205 7.44 9.62 -4.83
C MET A 205 6.75 10.57 -5.80
N ASN A 206 6.91 10.36 -7.11
CA ASN A 206 6.19 11.15 -8.12
C ASN A 206 4.67 10.96 -8.04
N ALA A 207 4.20 9.73 -7.87
CA ALA A 207 2.77 9.46 -7.67
C ALA A 207 2.23 10.16 -6.42
N MET A 208 2.99 10.18 -5.31
CA MET A 208 2.62 10.94 -4.11
C MET A 208 2.64 12.45 -4.35
N PHE A 209 3.63 12.99 -5.06
CA PHE A 209 3.66 14.41 -5.42
C PHE A 209 2.46 14.84 -6.26
N ASN A 210 1.98 13.96 -7.15
CA ASN A 210 0.84 14.21 -8.03
C ASN A 210 -0.50 13.81 -7.43
N ALA A 211 -0.50 13.19 -6.25
CA ALA A 211 -1.73 12.76 -5.58
C ALA A 211 -2.62 13.94 -5.19
N ASP A 212 -3.92 13.64 -5.10
CA ASP A 212 -4.96 14.58 -4.69
C ASP A 212 -4.65 15.25 -3.34
N SER A 213 -4.95 16.54 -3.25
CA SER A 213 -4.67 17.34 -2.04
C SER A 213 -5.48 16.89 -0.83
N THR A 214 -6.68 16.35 -1.03
CA THR A 214 -7.54 15.82 0.04
C THR A 214 -6.90 14.55 0.63
N LEU A 215 -6.40 13.65 -0.22
CA LEU A 215 -5.68 12.47 0.25
C LEU A 215 -4.45 12.86 1.09
N LYS A 216 -3.65 13.81 0.60
CA LYS A 216 -2.49 14.35 1.32
C LYS A 216 -2.88 14.97 2.66
N ALA A 217 -3.96 15.75 2.70
CA ALA A 217 -4.46 16.37 3.93
C ALA A 217 -4.86 15.32 4.97
N HIS A 218 -5.50 14.22 4.58
CA HIS A 218 -5.81 13.13 5.51
C HIS A 218 -4.57 12.41 6.01
N VAL A 219 -3.55 12.20 5.17
CA VAL A 219 -2.26 11.63 5.59
C VAL A 219 -1.56 12.55 6.59
N HIS A 220 -1.59 13.86 6.33
CA HIS A 220 -1.06 14.88 7.23
C HIS A 220 -1.80 14.88 8.59
N ASN A 221 -3.13 14.78 8.60
CA ASN A 221 -3.91 14.71 9.84
C ASN A 221 -3.54 13.50 10.72
N ILE A 222 -3.21 12.36 10.10
CA ILE A 222 -2.70 11.19 10.82
C ILE A 222 -1.37 11.51 11.51
N LEU A 223 -0.46 12.21 10.81
CA LEU A 223 0.84 12.61 11.37
C LEU A 223 0.70 13.65 12.48
N ALA A 224 -0.26 14.57 12.36
CA ALA A 224 -0.54 15.61 13.35
C ALA A 224 -1.29 15.10 14.60
N GLY A 225 -1.67 13.81 14.65
CA GLY A 225 -2.35 13.22 15.80
C GLY A 225 -3.82 13.65 15.96
N GLY A 226 -4.40 14.34 14.98
CA GLY A 226 -5.78 14.83 14.99
C GLY A 226 -6.71 13.99 14.12
N GLY A 227 -7.88 13.60 14.64
CA GLY A 227 -8.97 13.02 13.84
C GLY A 227 -8.61 11.73 13.08
N TYR A 228 -7.73 10.90 13.65
CA TYR A 228 -7.12 9.76 12.97
C TYR A 228 -8.14 8.72 12.47
N GLU A 229 -9.26 8.51 13.17
CA GLU A 229 -10.32 7.58 12.75
C GLU A 229 -10.91 8.01 11.40
N TRP A 230 -11.36 9.27 11.31
CA TRP A 230 -11.91 9.82 10.09
C TRP A 230 -10.88 9.88 8.96
N ALA A 231 -9.63 10.20 9.29
CA ALA A 231 -8.56 10.22 8.30
C ALA A 231 -8.28 8.82 7.72
N VAL A 232 -8.27 7.77 8.56
CA VAL A 232 -8.14 6.38 8.11
C VAL A 232 -9.30 5.99 7.19
N TYR A 233 -10.54 6.34 7.54
CA TYR A 233 -11.71 6.01 6.71
C TYR A 233 -11.63 6.72 5.37
N SER A 234 -11.29 8.01 5.40
CA SER A 234 -11.18 8.84 4.21
C SER A 234 -10.09 8.33 3.28
N ILE A 235 -8.93 7.96 3.80
CA ILE A 235 -7.84 7.35 3.01
C ILE A 235 -8.29 6.04 2.35
N LEU A 236 -8.87 5.11 3.11
CA LEU A 236 -9.31 3.82 2.59
C LEU A 236 -10.41 3.97 1.54
N SER A 237 -11.34 4.89 1.76
CA SER A 237 -12.43 5.23 0.83
C SER A 237 -11.87 5.85 -0.45
N LEU A 238 -11.10 6.94 -0.34
CA LEU A 238 -10.55 7.67 -1.49
C LEU A 238 -9.72 6.76 -2.39
N MET A 239 -8.92 5.87 -1.82
CA MET A 239 -8.11 4.94 -2.60
C MET A 239 -8.93 3.99 -3.47
N VAL A 240 -10.19 3.68 -3.14
CA VAL A 240 -11.05 2.81 -3.97
C VAL A 240 -12.08 3.59 -4.80
N THR A 241 -12.42 4.82 -4.41
CA THR A 241 -13.38 5.65 -5.15
C THR A 241 -12.74 6.59 -6.16
N SER A 242 -11.43 6.86 -6.02
CA SER A 242 -10.70 7.69 -6.97
C SER A 242 -10.51 6.98 -8.31
N SER A 243 -10.49 7.78 -9.37
CA SER A 243 -10.18 7.32 -10.72
C SER A 243 -8.75 6.81 -10.80
N VAL A 244 -8.55 5.65 -11.41
CA VAL A 244 -7.23 5.17 -11.79
C VAL A 244 -6.80 5.94 -13.04
N PRO A 245 -5.63 6.63 -13.01
CA PRO A 245 -5.08 7.33 -14.17
C PRO A 245 -4.77 6.37 -15.33
N GLU A 246 -4.70 6.91 -16.54
CA GLU A 246 -4.28 6.13 -17.72
C GLU A 246 -2.85 5.62 -17.58
N ASP A 247 -1.96 6.48 -17.09
CA ASP A 247 -0.63 6.08 -16.62
C ASP A 247 -0.74 5.48 -15.22
N LEU A 248 -0.75 4.15 -15.14
CA LEU A 248 -0.88 3.40 -13.89
C LEU A 248 0.24 3.70 -12.88
N SER A 249 1.41 4.14 -13.35
CA SER A 249 2.55 4.50 -12.49
C SER A 249 2.24 5.70 -11.59
N GLN A 250 1.29 6.56 -11.97
CA GLN A 250 0.82 7.69 -11.18
C GLN A 250 -0.21 7.29 -10.11
N SER A 251 -0.67 6.04 -10.10
CA SER A 251 -1.68 5.59 -9.16
C SER A 251 -1.07 5.04 -7.87
N LEU A 252 -1.29 5.74 -6.76
CA LEU A 252 -0.92 5.25 -5.42
C LEU A 252 -1.61 3.91 -5.08
N LEU A 253 -2.84 3.68 -5.55
CA LEU A 253 -3.53 2.39 -5.38
C LEU A 253 -2.78 1.28 -6.12
N VAL A 254 -2.46 1.51 -7.39
CA VAL A 254 -1.80 0.47 -8.20
C VAL A 254 -0.40 0.19 -7.64
N LEU A 255 0.36 1.21 -7.29
CA LEU A 255 1.66 1.07 -6.62
C LEU A 255 1.54 0.24 -5.35
N PHE A 256 0.60 0.58 -4.44
CA PHE A 256 0.37 -0.20 -3.22
C PHE A 256 0.04 -1.66 -3.50
N VAL A 257 -0.87 -1.92 -4.45
CA VAL A 257 -1.28 -3.29 -4.82
C VAL A 257 -0.12 -4.08 -5.40
N THR A 258 0.68 -3.46 -6.27
CA THR A 258 1.88 -4.09 -6.85
C THR A 258 2.95 -4.34 -5.78
N THR A 259 3.13 -3.43 -4.82
CA THR A 259 4.03 -3.63 -3.68
C THR A 259 3.55 -4.76 -2.78
N LEU A 260 2.24 -4.84 -2.51
CA LEU A 260 1.64 -5.90 -1.71
C LEU A 260 1.78 -7.28 -2.38
N ALA A 261 1.87 -7.31 -3.71
CA ALA A 261 2.10 -8.51 -4.48
C ALA A 261 3.54 -9.04 -4.40
N ILE A 262 4.50 -8.26 -3.87
CA ILE A 262 5.89 -8.71 -3.69
C ILE A 262 5.91 -9.82 -2.62
N LYS A 263 6.40 -11.00 -3.01
CA LYS A 263 6.54 -12.16 -2.12
C LYS A 263 7.90 -12.16 -1.43
N ASP A 264 8.95 -11.93 -2.20
CA ASP A 264 10.33 -11.87 -1.71
C ASP A 264 11.06 -10.73 -2.43
N PRO A 265 11.33 -9.60 -1.75
CA PRO A 265 11.99 -8.46 -2.37
C PRO A 265 13.45 -8.74 -2.74
N VAL A 266 14.14 -9.62 -2.01
CA VAL A 266 15.55 -9.96 -2.27
C VAL A 266 15.65 -10.79 -3.53
N ASN A 267 14.80 -11.81 -3.66
CA ASN A 267 14.73 -12.66 -4.85
C ASN A 267 13.88 -12.05 -5.99
N ARG A 268 13.36 -10.82 -5.80
CA ARG A 268 12.51 -10.09 -6.75
C ARG A 268 11.29 -10.87 -7.25
N THR A 269 10.72 -11.70 -6.38
CA THR A 269 9.58 -12.56 -6.74
C THR A 269 8.26 -11.99 -6.26
N PHE A 270 7.21 -12.29 -7.01
CA PHE A 270 5.83 -11.92 -6.68
C PHE A 270 5.04 -13.15 -6.20
N ALA A 271 3.93 -12.89 -5.50
CA ALA A 271 2.99 -13.91 -5.07
C ALA A 271 2.37 -14.63 -6.29
N THR A 272 1.71 -15.77 -6.11
CA THR A 272 0.89 -16.32 -7.20
C THR A 272 -0.50 -15.67 -7.19
N ALA A 273 -1.23 -15.71 -8.32
CA ALA A 273 -2.61 -15.22 -8.38
C ALA A 273 -3.48 -15.80 -7.24
N LYS A 274 -3.35 -17.11 -6.97
CA LYS A 274 -4.03 -17.81 -5.88
C LYS A 274 -3.69 -17.24 -4.49
N ALA A 275 -2.42 -16.93 -4.25
CA ALA A 275 -1.96 -16.38 -2.97
C ALA A 275 -2.34 -14.91 -2.78
N PHE A 276 -2.43 -14.14 -3.87
CA PHE A 276 -2.69 -12.70 -3.82
C PHE A 276 -4.17 -12.32 -3.85
N THR A 277 -5.02 -13.11 -4.51
CA THR A 277 -6.48 -12.86 -4.62
C THR A 277 -7.19 -12.60 -3.28
N PRO A 278 -6.83 -13.27 -2.16
CA PRO A 278 -7.36 -12.93 -0.84
C PRO A 278 -7.04 -11.49 -0.40
N GLU A 279 -5.83 -10.99 -0.68
CA GLU A 279 -5.44 -9.62 -0.34
C GLU A 279 -6.29 -8.58 -1.09
N LEU A 280 -6.54 -8.81 -2.38
CA LEU A 280 -7.46 -7.97 -3.17
C LEU A 280 -8.86 -7.91 -2.55
N SER A 281 -9.37 -9.05 -2.08
CA SER A 281 -10.69 -9.11 -1.41
C SER A 281 -10.70 -8.29 -0.13
N ARG A 282 -9.57 -8.25 0.60
CA ARG A 282 -9.43 -7.45 1.82
C ARG A 282 -9.41 -5.97 1.54
N ILE A 283 -8.67 -5.52 0.53
CA ILE A 283 -8.65 -4.12 0.08
C ILE A 283 -10.06 -3.68 -0.34
N ILE A 284 -10.74 -4.47 -1.17
CA ILE A 284 -12.09 -4.17 -1.66
C ILE A 284 -13.08 -4.02 -0.50
N TYR A 285 -13.04 -4.94 0.46
CA TYR A 285 -13.91 -4.87 1.63
C TYR A 285 -13.64 -3.60 2.44
N LEU A 286 -12.37 -3.33 2.77
CA LEU A 286 -11.98 -2.19 3.61
C LEU A 286 -12.40 -0.87 2.96
N GLY A 287 -12.15 -0.70 1.66
CA GLY A 287 -12.55 0.50 0.93
C GLY A 287 -14.07 0.69 0.92
N LYS A 288 -14.85 -0.36 0.64
CA LYS A 288 -16.32 -0.32 0.70
C LYS A 288 -16.84 -0.01 2.10
N ALA A 289 -16.21 -0.61 3.12
CA ALA A 289 -16.58 -0.40 4.51
C ALA A 289 -16.32 1.04 4.94
N ALA A 290 -15.13 1.56 4.65
CA ALA A 290 -14.74 2.92 4.96
C ALA A 290 -15.64 3.95 4.26
N TRP A 291 -15.93 3.72 2.98
CA TRP A 291 -16.89 4.55 2.25
C TRP A 291 -18.29 4.51 2.89
N ALA A 292 -18.79 3.33 3.23
CA ALA A 292 -20.14 3.17 3.78
C ALA A 292 -20.32 3.82 5.15
N VAL A 293 -19.31 3.72 6.02
CA VAL A 293 -19.32 4.38 7.34
C VAL A 293 -19.24 5.89 7.16
N GLY A 294 -18.32 6.39 6.33
CA GLY A 294 -18.22 7.83 6.05
C GLY A 294 -19.50 8.42 5.47
N GLU A 295 -20.14 7.70 4.56
CA GLU A 295 -21.40 8.12 3.94
C GLU A 295 -22.58 8.08 4.92
N MET A 296 -22.61 7.11 5.84
CA MET A 296 -23.60 7.07 6.91
C MET A 296 -23.50 8.30 7.80
N ASP A 297 -22.29 8.70 8.20
CA ASP A 297 -22.09 9.86 9.07
C ASP A 297 -22.46 11.16 8.34
N ARG A 298 -22.07 11.32 7.07
CA ARG A 298 -22.49 12.45 6.23
C ARG A 298 -24.01 12.57 6.12
N ILE A 299 -24.70 11.47 5.82
CA ILE A 299 -26.17 11.46 5.71
C ILE A 299 -26.83 11.77 7.07
N ARG A 300 -26.25 11.32 8.18
CA ARG A 300 -26.77 11.64 9.53
C ARG A 300 -26.67 13.12 9.83
N GLU A 301 -25.54 13.75 9.53
CA GLU A 301 -25.33 15.18 9.69
C GLU A 301 -26.30 15.97 8.81
N GLU A 302 -26.45 15.63 7.54
CA GLU A 302 -27.43 16.29 6.66
C GLU A 302 -28.86 16.17 7.20
N CYS A 303 -29.26 14.98 7.66
CA CYS A 303 -30.60 14.74 8.20
C CYS A 303 -30.87 15.43 9.55
N SER A 304 -29.85 15.98 10.21
CA SER A 304 -30.00 16.78 11.43
C SER A 304 -30.35 18.25 11.16
N LEU A 305 -30.34 18.67 9.89
CA LEU A 305 -30.70 20.03 9.48
C LEU A 305 -32.24 20.18 9.44
N ASP A 306 -32.76 21.21 10.13
CA ASP A 306 -34.19 21.53 10.21
C ASP A 306 -34.87 21.67 8.83
N SER A 307 -34.10 22.03 7.80
CA SER A 307 -34.56 22.16 6.41
C SER A 307 -35.03 20.83 5.81
N ILE A 308 -34.43 19.69 6.19
CA ILE A 308 -34.83 18.37 5.68
C ILE A 308 -36.15 17.94 6.32
N ILE A 309 -36.38 18.26 7.59
CA ILE A 309 -37.63 17.95 8.30
C ILE A 309 -38.82 18.59 7.57
N HIS A 310 -38.70 19.84 7.13
CA HIS A 310 -39.74 20.52 6.35
C HIS A 310 -40.00 19.87 4.98
N MET A 311 -38.96 19.41 4.28
CA MET A 311 -39.11 18.69 3.00
C MET A 311 -39.75 17.30 3.17
N LEU A 312 -39.45 16.62 4.27
CA LEU A 312 -40.03 15.30 4.59
C LEU A 312 -41.51 15.40 4.91
N ILE A 313 -41.92 16.42 5.68
CA ILE A 313 -43.32 16.72 5.98
C ILE A 313 -44.11 16.97 4.69
N GLN A 314 -43.55 17.72 3.73
CA GLN A 314 -44.21 18.01 2.45
C GLN A 314 -44.27 16.80 1.50
N SER A 315 -43.32 15.87 1.57
CA SER A 315 -43.23 14.70 0.69
C SER A 315 -43.91 13.43 1.24
N GLY A 316 -44.32 13.44 2.51
CA GLY A 316 -44.96 12.28 3.17
C GLY A 316 -44.01 11.09 3.41
N LYS A 317 -42.70 11.27 3.24
CA LYS A 317 -41.68 10.23 3.47
C LYS A 317 -41.14 10.28 4.89
N THR A 318 -40.77 9.12 5.44
CA THR A 318 -40.07 9.08 6.72
C THR A 318 -38.60 9.49 6.59
N VAL A 319 -37.98 9.89 7.69
CA VAL A 319 -36.53 10.18 7.74
C VAL A 319 -35.72 8.97 7.30
N ASP A 320 -36.13 7.76 7.69
CA ASP A 320 -35.42 6.53 7.36
C ASP A 320 -35.53 6.17 5.87
N ASP A 321 -36.69 6.41 5.24
CA ASP A 321 -36.86 6.26 3.79
C ASP A 321 -35.94 7.20 3.03
N TYR A 322 -35.82 8.45 3.48
CA TYR A 322 -34.92 9.42 2.87
C TYR A 322 -33.45 9.02 3.01
N LYS A 323 -33.01 8.61 4.21
CA LYS A 323 -31.65 8.12 4.43
C LYS A 323 -31.33 6.93 3.55
N ALA A 324 -32.25 5.96 3.45
CA ALA A 324 -32.06 4.79 2.61
C ALA A 324 -31.99 5.15 1.11
N GLN A 325 -32.85 6.06 0.65
CA GLN A 325 -32.81 6.55 -0.72
C GLN A 325 -31.49 7.27 -1.02
N ARG A 326 -31.05 8.18 -0.15
CA ARG A 326 -29.79 8.91 -0.29
C ARG A 326 -28.58 7.98 -0.32
N PHE A 327 -28.50 7.06 0.64
CA PHE A 327 -27.41 6.08 0.69
C PHE A 327 -27.34 5.25 -0.59
N ALA A 328 -28.50 4.82 -1.11
CA ALA A 328 -28.56 4.05 -2.35
C ALA A 328 -28.16 4.88 -3.59
N GLU A 329 -28.57 6.15 -3.67
CA GLU A 329 -28.18 7.07 -4.75
C GLU A 329 -26.67 7.29 -4.77
N GLU A 330 -26.07 7.57 -3.62
CA GLU A 330 -24.63 7.81 -3.53
C GLU A 330 -23.83 6.53 -3.75
N TYR A 331 -24.36 5.38 -3.31
CA TYR A 331 -23.77 4.08 -3.66
C TYR A 331 -23.71 3.88 -5.17
N ARG A 332 -24.78 4.16 -5.92
CA ARG A 332 -24.78 4.01 -7.39
C ARG A 332 -23.68 4.84 -8.04
N ARG A 333 -23.50 6.08 -7.57
CA ARG A 333 -22.51 7.03 -8.10
C ARG A 333 -21.07 6.66 -7.73
N ALA A 334 -20.83 6.23 -6.50
CA ALA A 334 -19.47 6.00 -6.01
C ALA A 334 -18.95 4.58 -6.28
N LEU A 335 -19.80 3.56 -6.14
CA LEU A 335 -19.38 2.15 -6.14
C LEU A 335 -20.21 1.25 -7.08
N GLY A 336 -21.41 1.69 -7.47
CA GLY A 336 -22.39 0.92 -8.24
C GLY A 336 -22.28 1.11 -9.75
N SER A 337 -23.40 0.93 -10.45
CA SER A 337 -23.51 0.95 -11.92
C SER A 337 -23.07 2.26 -12.57
N ASP A 338 -23.33 3.38 -11.90
CA ASP A 338 -23.17 4.73 -12.47
C ASP A 338 -21.77 5.29 -12.20
N ALA A 339 -20.98 4.60 -11.36
CA ALA A 339 -19.62 4.98 -11.07
C ALA A 339 -18.73 4.93 -12.34
N LEU A 340 -17.73 5.81 -12.39
CA LEU A 340 -16.80 5.87 -13.51
C LEU A 340 -16.16 4.49 -13.77
N PHE A 341 -16.00 4.14 -15.03
CA PHE A 341 -15.47 2.81 -15.40
C PHE A 341 -14.08 2.56 -14.82
N ASN A 342 -13.27 3.61 -14.71
CA ASN A 342 -11.89 3.57 -14.24
C ASN A 342 -11.73 3.80 -12.73
N ILE A 343 -12.78 3.79 -11.90
CA ILE A 343 -12.57 3.90 -10.44
C ILE A 343 -11.72 2.74 -9.90
N GLY A 344 -10.96 3.01 -8.85
CA GLY A 344 -10.08 2.03 -8.19
C GLY A 344 -10.79 0.72 -7.83
N LEU A 345 -12.02 0.80 -7.34
CA LEU A 345 -12.82 -0.38 -6.99
C LEU A 345 -13.07 -1.30 -8.20
N ARG A 346 -13.42 -0.74 -9.36
CA ARG A 346 -13.68 -1.53 -10.57
C ARG A 346 -12.41 -2.18 -11.09
N TRP A 347 -11.31 -1.44 -11.04
CA TRP A 347 -9.98 -1.97 -11.36
C TRP A 347 -9.62 -3.16 -10.45
N LEU A 348 -9.75 -3.00 -9.12
CA LEU A 348 -9.52 -4.08 -8.13
C LEU A 348 -10.43 -5.29 -8.35
N LEU A 349 -11.71 -5.07 -8.62
CA LEU A 349 -12.68 -6.14 -8.89
C LEU A 349 -12.29 -6.91 -10.15
N SER A 350 -11.85 -6.23 -11.20
CA SER A 350 -11.41 -6.86 -12.45
C SER A 350 -10.19 -7.76 -12.24
N LEU A 351 -9.21 -7.30 -11.46
CA LEU A 351 -8.01 -8.06 -11.10
C LEU A 351 -8.35 -9.28 -10.25
N ARG A 352 -9.24 -9.09 -9.26
CA ARG A 352 -9.69 -10.19 -8.42
C ARG A 352 -10.38 -11.27 -9.24
N LEU A 353 -11.27 -10.89 -10.17
CA LEU A 353 -11.96 -11.85 -11.05
C LEU A 353 -10.98 -12.61 -11.95
N LEU A 354 -9.96 -11.93 -12.47
CA LEU A 354 -8.90 -12.59 -13.23
C LEU A 354 -8.11 -13.58 -12.36
N GLY A 355 -7.70 -13.16 -11.15
CA GLY A 355 -6.98 -14.01 -10.21
C GLY A 355 -7.76 -15.26 -9.83
N GLN A 356 -9.08 -15.11 -9.60
CA GLN A 356 -9.99 -16.23 -9.37
C GLN A 356 -10.08 -17.19 -10.56
N LYS A 357 -10.17 -16.66 -11.79
CA LYS A 357 -10.20 -17.46 -13.01
C LYS A 357 -8.91 -18.28 -13.16
N ILE A 358 -7.75 -17.64 -13.05
CA ILE A 358 -6.45 -18.29 -13.18
C ILE A 358 -6.27 -19.37 -12.10
N ALA A 359 -6.67 -19.10 -10.87
CA ALA A 359 -6.60 -20.09 -9.80
C ALA A 359 -7.55 -21.27 -10.01
N ALA A 360 -8.75 -21.03 -10.56
CA ALA A 360 -9.69 -22.09 -10.90
C ALA A 360 -9.16 -22.98 -12.04
N ASP A 361 -8.54 -22.38 -13.05
CA ASP A 361 -7.96 -23.10 -14.19
C ASP A 361 -6.72 -23.92 -13.80
N ALA A 362 -5.96 -23.47 -12.80
CA ALA A 362 -4.78 -24.17 -12.29
C ALA A 362 -5.11 -25.37 -11.38
N ASP A 363 -6.18 -25.30 -10.59
CA ASP A 363 -6.43 -26.29 -9.51
C ASP A 363 -7.74 -27.08 -9.64
N GLY A 364 -8.66 -26.77 -10.57
CA GLY A 364 -9.94 -27.48 -10.80
C GLY A 364 -10.97 -27.43 -9.65
N ASN A 365 -10.50 -27.43 -8.39
CA ASN A 365 -11.24 -27.42 -7.13
C ASN A 365 -11.13 -26.08 -6.37
N ALA A 366 -10.33 -25.11 -6.84
CA ALA A 366 -10.17 -23.80 -6.19
C ALA A 366 -11.41 -22.88 -6.30
N ARG A 367 -12.50 -23.35 -6.94
CA ARG A 367 -13.72 -22.57 -7.24
C ARG A 367 -14.56 -22.19 -6.01
N LEU A 368 -14.23 -22.63 -4.79
CA LEU A 368 -15.14 -22.54 -3.64
C LEU A 368 -14.67 -21.71 -2.44
N ALA A 369 -13.48 -21.12 -2.45
CA ALA A 369 -12.93 -20.47 -1.24
C ALA A 369 -13.04 -18.94 -1.19
N TRP A 370 -13.54 -18.28 -2.24
CA TRP A 370 -13.49 -16.81 -2.33
C TRP A 370 -14.83 -16.24 -2.78
N ALA A 371 -15.77 -16.17 -1.85
CA ALA A 371 -17.06 -15.57 -2.13
C ALA A 371 -16.93 -14.05 -2.34
N ARG A 372 -17.89 -13.46 -3.08
CA ARG A 372 -17.92 -12.02 -3.40
C ARG A 372 -17.92 -11.12 -2.15
N ASP A 373 -18.29 -11.68 -1.01
CA ASP A 373 -18.39 -11.09 0.33
C ASP A 373 -17.13 -11.29 1.20
N GLY A 374 -16.06 -11.89 0.66
CA GLY A 374 -14.81 -12.13 1.40
C GLY A 374 -14.85 -13.35 2.34
N GLN A 375 -15.83 -14.24 2.19
CA GLN A 375 -15.97 -15.46 3.01
C GLN A 375 -15.36 -16.72 2.45
#